data_AF-A0A6J7ALD9-F1
#
_entry.id   AF-A0A6J7ALD9-F1
#
_cell.length_a   1.000
_cell.length_b   1.000
_cell.length_c   1.000
_cell.angle_alpha   90.00
_cell.angle_beta   90.00
_cell.angle_gamma   90.00
#
_symmetry.space_group_name_H-M   'P 1'
#
loop_
_entity.id
_entity.type
_entity.pdbx_description
1 polymer ?
#
loop_
_entity_poly.entity_id
_entity_poly.type
_entity_poly.pdbx_seq_one_letter_code
_entity_poly.pdbx_strand_id
1 'polypeptide(L)'
;MKNGDVVIASITSCTNTSNPSVMIGAALLAKKAVEKGLTSKPWVKTTLAPGSKVVTDYYDRADLTKYMEALGFNLVGYGCVTCIGNSGPLPVEISKAVNEHDLAVTAVLSGNRNFEGRISPDVKMNYLASPPLVVAYAIAGTMNHDFEKDSLGNDKEGKPVFLKDIWPTEAEVSAVVESSISSEMFTKDYASVFDGDHRWKSLDTPTGNTFEWDSESTYVRKPPYFDGMPANPAPVQDISGARVMAILGDSVTTDHISPAGNIKADSPAGAYLSAHGVDRKDFNSYGSRRGNHEVMIRGTFANIRLKNLLLDGVEGGFTKNFLNGGVQETIYDASMAYQSAGVPLVILAGKEYGSGSSRDWAAKGTALLGVRVVIAESFERIHRSNLIGMGVLPLQFNPGDTAASLGLTGSETFSVSGISALNTGGVPKEVTVKADSITFTAKVRIDTPGEADYYRHGGIMQYVLRSLLTQ
;
A
#
# COMPACT_ATOMS: atom_id res chain seq x y z
N MET A 1 -21.31 18.37 8.61
CA MET A 1 -20.22 17.43 8.93
C MET A 1 -19.32 18.06 9.98
N LYS A 2 -18.69 17.25 10.82
CA LYS A 2 -17.77 17.65 11.88
C LYS A 2 -16.63 16.65 12.02
N ASN A 3 -15.61 17.00 12.80
CA ASN A 3 -14.53 16.08 13.16
C ASN A 3 -15.10 14.82 13.81
N GLY A 4 -14.52 13.67 13.46
CA GLY A 4 -14.94 12.36 13.95
C GLY A 4 -16.15 11.75 13.22
N ASP A 5 -16.81 12.45 12.30
CA ASP A 5 -17.87 11.84 11.47
C ASP A 5 -17.31 10.65 10.67
N VAL A 6 -18.09 9.58 10.59
CA VAL A 6 -17.78 8.38 9.79
C VAL A 6 -18.26 8.66 8.37
N VAL A 7 -17.34 8.68 7.40
CA VAL A 7 -17.67 8.89 5.98
C VAL A 7 -17.55 7.62 5.15
N ILE A 8 -16.85 6.60 5.67
CA ILE A 8 -16.73 5.27 5.07
C ILE A 8 -16.96 4.21 6.15
N ALA A 9 -17.85 3.27 5.89
CA ALA A 9 -18.03 2.06 6.70
C ALA A 9 -17.97 0.83 5.79
N SER A 10 -16.90 0.04 5.89
CA SER A 10 -16.65 -1.04 4.93
C SER A 10 -16.43 -2.39 5.60
N ILE A 11 -17.33 -3.32 5.33
CA ILE A 11 -17.10 -4.74 5.61
C ILE A 11 -16.28 -5.29 4.44
N THR A 12 -15.00 -5.49 4.68
CA THR A 12 -14.00 -5.83 3.68
C THR A 12 -12.91 -6.73 4.28
N SER A 13 -11.91 -7.08 3.48
CA SER A 13 -10.72 -7.85 3.86
C SER A 13 -10.95 -9.33 4.16
N CYS A 14 -10.09 -10.16 3.59
CA CYS A 14 -10.00 -11.58 3.92
C CYS A 14 -9.78 -11.85 5.42
N THR A 15 -9.25 -10.88 6.18
CA THR A 15 -9.07 -10.98 7.64
C THR A 15 -10.36 -11.31 8.37
N ASN A 16 -11.47 -10.67 8.00
CA ASN A 16 -12.74 -10.84 8.71
C ASN A 16 -13.80 -11.51 7.84
N THR A 17 -13.79 -11.30 6.51
CA THR A 17 -14.80 -11.91 5.63
C THR A 17 -14.64 -13.43 5.50
N SER A 18 -13.50 -13.99 5.92
CA SER A 18 -13.28 -15.44 6.01
C SER A 18 -13.85 -16.07 7.29
N ASN A 19 -14.27 -15.25 8.27
CA ASN A 19 -14.80 -15.71 9.54
C ASN A 19 -16.33 -15.57 9.55
N PRO A 20 -17.10 -16.67 9.43
CA PRO A 20 -18.54 -16.60 9.35
C PRO A 20 -19.20 -16.06 10.62
N SER A 21 -18.61 -16.28 11.80
CA SER A 21 -19.21 -15.82 13.07
C SER A 21 -19.36 -14.30 13.11
N VAL A 22 -18.32 -13.56 12.71
CA VAL A 22 -18.39 -12.09 12.70
C VAL A 22 -19.21 -11.54 11.53
N MET A 23 -19.24 -12.25 10.40
CA MET A 23 -20.08 -11.88 9.26
C MET A 23 -21.56 -12.08 9.55
N ILE A 24 -21.95 -13.23 10.10
CA ILE A 24 -23.32 -13.48 10.57
C ILE A 24 -23.68 -12.52 11.71
N GLY A 25 -22.76 -12.24 12.63
CA GLY A 25 -22.95 -11.23 13.66
C GLY A 25 -23.29 -9.85 13.08
N ALA A 26 -22.61 -9.43 12.01
CA ALA A 26 -22.91 -8.14 11.37
C ALA A 26 -24.31 -8.12 10.74
N ALA A 27 -24.69 -9.22 10.09
CA ALA A 27 -25.97 -9.35 9.42
C ALA A 27 -27.15 -9.50 10.41
N LEU A 28 -26.94 -10.17 11.54
CA LEU A 28 -27.91 -10.20 12.63
C LEU A 28 -28.08 -8.84 13.32
N LEU A 29 -26.98 -8.09 13.51
CA LEU A 29 -27.06 -6.72 14.00
C LEU A 29 -27.83 -5.84 13.02
N ALA A 30 -27.56 -5.95 11.71
CA ALA A 30 -28.30 -5.24 10.68
C ALA A 30 -29.80 -5.59 10.70
N LYS A 31 -30.14 -6.87 10.83
CA LYS A 31 -31.53 -7.33 10.98
C LYS A 31 -32.23 -6.66 12.17
N LYS A 32 -31.64 -6.75 13.36
CA LYS A 32 -32.22 -6.16 14.59
C LYS A 32 -32.36 -4.64 14.46
N ALA A 33 -31.37 -3.96 13.86
CA ALA A 33 -31.42 -2.52 13.61
C ALA A 33 -32.57 -2.12 12.67
N VAL A 34 -32.70 -2.79 11.53
CA VAL A 34 -33.74 -2.50 10.53
C VAL A 34 -35.14 -2.83 11.07
N GLU A 35 -35.31 -3.92 11.80
CA GLU A 35 -36.58 -4.28 12.43
C GLU A 35 -37.02 -3.22 13.47
N LYS A 36 -36.05 -2.62 14.17
CA LYS A 36 -36.26 -1.48 15.05
C LYS A 36 -36.48 -0.16 14.31
N GLY A 37 -36.25 -0.07 13.01
CA GLY A 37 -36.46 1.15 12.21
C GLY A 37 -35.23 2.05 12.10
N LEU A 38 -34.05 1.55 12.47
CA LEU A 38 -32.78 2.27 12.31
C LEU A 38 -32.29 2.18 10.86
N THR A 39 -31.55 3.21 10.44
CA THR A 39 -30.89 3.30 9.13
C THR A 39 -29.47 3.82 9.30
N SER A 40 -28.57 3.49 8.36
CA SER A 40 -27.25 4.13 8.30
C SER A 40 -27.38 5.61 7.97
N LYS A 41 -26.47 6.44 8.50
CA LYS A 41 -26.49 7.87 8.21
C LYS A 41 -26.22 8.12 6.73
N PRO A 42 -26.91 9.08 6.09
CA PRO A 42 -26.87 9.26 4.63
C PRO A 42 -25.52 9.74 4.09
N TRP A 43 -24.64 10.26 4.95
CA TRP A 43 -23.28 10.67 4.57
C TRP A 43 -22.25 9.52 4.66
N VAL A 44 -22.63 8.36 5.21
CA VAL A 44 -21.73 7.23 5.34
C VAL A 44 -21.75 6.40 4.07
N LYS A 45 -20.60 6.27 3.41
CA LYS A 45 -20.43 5.33 2.29
C LYS A 45 -20.28 3.91 2.83
N THR A 46 -21.36 3.13 2.82
CA THR A 46 -21.40 1.73 3.24
C THR A 46 -21.03 0.80 2.08
N THR A 47 -20.27 -0.28 2.37
CA THR A 47 -19.85 -1.27 1.36
C THR A 47 -19.67 -2.66 1.96
N LEU A 48 -20.08 -3.70 1.23
CA LEU A 48 -19.79 -5.10 1.52
C LEU A 48 -18.91 -5.68 0.40
N ALA A 49 -17.67 -6.07 0.73
CA ALA A 49 -16.70 -6.63 -0.19
C ALA A 49 -16.12 -7.95 0.36
N PRO A 50 -16.83 -9.08 0.20
CA PRO A 50 -16.40 -10.38 0.69
C PRO A 50 -15.18 -10.93 -0.05
N GLY A 51 -14.43 -11.81 0.61
CA GLY A 51 -13.34 -12.55 -0.01
C GLY A 51 -13.77 -13.70 -0.94
N SER A 52 -15.02 -14.16 -0.84
CA SER A 52 -15.56 -15.28 -1.63
C SER A 52 -17.08 -15.22 -1.78
N LYS A 53 -17.62 -15.98 -2.73
CA LYS A 53 -19.08 -16.13 -2.97
C LYS A 53 -19.80 -16.86 -1.85
N VAL A 54 -19.12 -17.77 -1.16
CA VAL A 54 -19.63 -18.48 0.05
C VAL A 54 -20.25 -17.53 1.07
N VAL A 55 -19.70 -16.30 1.21
CA VAL A 55 -20.24 -15.29 2.13
C VAL A 55 -21.66 -14.84 1.79
N THR A 56 -21.89 -14.56 0.51
CA THR A 56 -23.23 -14.17 0.04
C THR A 56 -24.19 -15.35 0.09
N ASP A 57 -23.72 -16.56 -0.21
CA ASP A 57 -24.54 -17.78 -0.17
C ASP A 57 -25.10 -18.06 1.23
N TYR A 58 -24.30 -17.93 2.30
CA TYR A 58 -24.84 -18.11 3.66
C TYR A 58 -25.70 -16.94 4.15
N TYR A 59 -25.50 -15.72 3.65
CA TYR A 59 -26.42 -14.61 3.92
C TYR A 59 -27.77 -14.82 3.24
N ASP A 60 -27.78 -15.27 1.99
CA ASP A 60 -29.01 -15.55 1.25
C ASP A 60 -29.77 -16.73 1.87
N ARG A 61 -29.06 -17.82 2.21
CA ARG A 61 -29.66 -18.97 2.88
C ARG A 61 -30.23 -18.65 4.27
N ALA A 62 -29.62 -17.70 4.98
CA ALA A 62 -30.11 -17.21 6.27
C ALA A 62 -31.17 -16.10 6.14
N ASP A 63 -31.53 -15.68 4.91
CA ASP A 63 -32.46 -14.58 4.63
C ASP A 63 -32.01 -13.24 5.27
N LEU A 64 -30.69 -13.00 5.27
CA LEU A 64 -30.05 -11.85 5.91
C LEU A 64 -29.61 -10.75 4.94
N THR A 65 -29.43 -11.06 3.65
CA THR A 65 -28.92 -10.11 2.64
C THR A 65 -29.74 -8.82 2.58
N LYS A 66 -31.08 -8.92 2.58
CA LYS A 66 -31.99 -7.77 2.53
C LYS A 66 -31.77 -6.75 3.65
N TYR A 67 -31.34 -7.18 4.82
CA TYR A 67 -31.09 -6.28 5.95
C TYR A 67 -29.75 -5.55 5.82
N MET A 68 -28.76 -6.21 5.23
CA MET A 68 -27.49 -5.56 4.88
C MET A 68 -27.72 -4.48 3.81
N GLU A 69 -28.48 -4.81 2.77
CA GLU A 69 -28.85 -3.86 1.70
C GLU A 69 -29.68 -2.69 2.21
N ALA A 70 -30.60 -2.92 3.16
CA ALA A 70 -31.39 -1.86 3.80
C ALA A 70 -30.54 -0.84 4.58
N LEU A 71 -29.36 -1.24 5.07
CA LEU A 71 -28.36 -0.36 5.67
C LEU A 71 -27.31 0.13 4.65
N GLY A 72 -27.50 -0.16 3.37
CA GLY A 72 -26.61 0.24 2.27
C GLY A 72 -25.36 -0.63 2.09
N PHE A 73 -25.18 -1.68 2.89
CA PHE A 73 -24.09 -2.66 2.74
C PHE A 73 -24.35 -3.62 1.58
N ASN A 74 -24.49 -3.06 0.38
CA ASN A 74 -24.65 -3.80 -0.86
C ASN A 74 -23.34 -4.51 -1.23
N LEU A 75 -23.44 -5.68 -1.85
CA LEU A 75 -22.30 -6.36 -2.46
C LEU A 75 -21.71 -5.48 -3.57
N VAL A 76 -20.51 -4.95 -3.35
CA VAL A 76 -19.81 -4.12 -4.35
C VAL A 76 -18.80 -4.91 -5.19
N GLY A 77 -18.49 -6.15 -4.77
CA GLY A 77 -17.61 -7.05 -5.49
C GLY A 77 -16.86 -8.00 -4.56
N TYR A 78 -16.29 -9.06 -5.15
CA TYR A 78 -15.44 -10.02 -4.45
C TYR A 78 -13.98 -9.67 -4.64
N GLY A 79 -13.30 -9.20 -3.58
CA GLY A 79 -11.91 -8.77 -3.66
C GLY A 79 -11.51 -7.79 -2.55
N CYS A 80 -10.30 -7.23 -2.65
CA CYS A 80 -9.75 -6.39 -1.58
C CYS A 80 -10.49 -5.06 -1.37
N VAL A 81 -10.97 -4.42 -2.44
CA VAL A 81 -11.73 -3.15 -2.43
C VAL A 81 -11.14 -2.14 -1.41
N THR A 82 -11.90 -1.71 -0.40
CA THR A 82 -11.48 -0.71 0.59
C THR A 82 -10.25 -1.12 1.39
N CYS A 83 -10.02 -2.41 1.64
CA CYS A 83 -8.85 -2.90 2.39
C CYS A 83 -7.50 -2.51 1.75
N ILE A 84 -7.46 -2.38 0.42
CA ILE A 84 -6.27 -1.96 -0.33
C ILE A 84 -6.31 -0.48 -0.73
N GLY A 85 -7.31 0.28 -0.27
CA GLY A 85 -7.50 1.69 -0.62
C GLY A 85 -8.34 1.92 -1.88
N ASN A 86 -8.87 0.86 -2.50
CA ASN A 86 -9.83 0.98 -3.60
C ASN A 86 -11.24 1.25 -3.06
N SER A 87 -11.37 2.31 -2.25
CA SER A 87 -12.64 2.74 -1.65
C SER A 87 -13.52 3.52 -2.64
N GLY A 88 -12.96 3.98 -3.76
CA GLY A 88 -13.62 4.87 -4.71
C GLY A 88 -13.86 6.28 -4.13
N PRO A 89 -14.33 7.24 -4.94
CA PRO A 89 -14.55 8.61 -4.48
C PRO A 89 -15.64 8.68 -3.41
N LEU A 90 -15.51 9.62 -2.47
CA LEU A 90 -16.65 10.07 -1.66
C LEU A 90 -17.61 10.89 -2.55
N PRO A 91 -18.90 11.01 -2.17
CA PRO A 91 -19.79 11.98 -2.79
C PRO A 91 -19.15 13.36 -2.84
N VAL A 92 -19.30 14.07 -3.96
CA VAL A 92 -18.60 15.33 -4.25
C VAL A 92 -18.80 16.36 -3.12
N GLU A 93 -20.02 16.51 -2.63
CA GLU A 93 -20.34 17.45 -1.55
C GLU A 93 -19.66 17.10 -0.22
N ILE A 94 -19.48 15.81 0.07
CA ILE A 94 -18.78 15.33 1.27
C ILE A 94 -17.29 15.60 1.15
N SER A 95 -16.68 15.21 0.02
CA SER A 95 -15.26 15.44 -0.24
C SER A 95 -14.95 16.95 -0.19
N LYS A 96 -15.78 17.78 -0.81
CA LYS A 96 -15.66 19.24 -0.77
C LYS A 96 -15.71 19.78 0.67
N ALA A 97 -16.73 19.42 1.45
CA ALA A 97 -16.88 19.87 2.82
C ALA A 97 -15.71 19.44 3.74
N VAL A 98 -15.17 18.24 3.52
CA VAL A 98 -14.00 17.75 4.27
C VAL A 98 -12.76 18.59 3.98
N ASN A 99 -12.48 18.84 2.71
CA ASN A 99 -11.28 19.55 2.29
C ASN A 99 -11.35 21.07 2.59
N GLU A 100 -12.50 21.72 2.36
CA GLU A 100 -12.67 23.16 2.60
C GLU A 100 -12.56 23.55 4.09
N HIS A 101 -12.94 22.65 4.99
CA HIS A 101 -12.93 22.88 6.44
C HIS A 101 -11.85 22.09 7.17
N ASP A 102 -10.92 21.46 6.44
CA ASP A 102 -9.83 20.64 6.96
C ASP A 102 -10.26 19.57 8.00
N LEU A 103 -11.45 18.98 7.80
CA LEU A 103 -12.06 18.11 8.80
C LEU A 103 -11.30 16.79 8.99
N ALA A 104 -11.09 16.40 10.24
CA ALA A 104 -10.60 15.09 10.62
C ALA A 104 -11.76 14.08 10.65
N VAL A 105 -12.23 13.67 9.46
CA VAL A 105 -13.24 12.61 9.31
C VAL A 105 -12.61 11.22 9.36
N THR A 106 -13.48 10.22 9.51
CA THR A 106 -13.07 8.84 9.83
C THR A 106 -13.58 7.82 8.82
N ALA A 107 -12.81 6.74 8.65
CA ALA A 107 -13.29 5.50 8.06
C ALA A 107 -13.23 4.39 9.11
N VAL A 108 -14.25 3.52 9.10
CA VAL A 108 -14.28 2.29 9.89
C VAL A 108 -14.35 1.10 8.95
N LEU A 109 -13.46 0.13 9.13
CA LEU A 109 -13.37 -1.02 8.24
C LEU A 109 -12.96 -2.30 8.96
N SER A 110 -13.42 -3.44 8.45
CA SER A 110 -12.99 -4.77 8.94
C SER A 110 -11.67 -5.25 8.31
N GLY A 111 -10.79 -4.28 8.00
CA GLY A 111 -9.47 -4.51 7.43
C GLY A 111 -8.41 -4.94 8.45
N ASN A 112 -7.14 -4.86 8.03
CA ASN A 112 -5.98 -5.14 8.89
C ASN A 112 -4.93 -4.01 8.88
N ARG A 113 -5.17 -2.93 8.13
CA ARG A 113 -4.27 -1.78 8.00
C ARG A 113 -5.06 -0.50 7.90
N ASN A 114 -4.61 0.52 8.61
CA ASN A 114 -5.30 1.79 8.77
C ASN A 114 -4.34 3.00 8.70
N PHE A 115 -3.22 2.85 7.98
CA PHE A 115 -2.28 3.95 7.76
C PHE A 115 -2.96 5.17 7.13
N GLU A 116 -2.48 6.36 7.48
CA GLU A 116 -2.99 7.62 6.95
C GLU A 116 -2.89 7.65 5.41
N GLY A 117 -3.93 8.17 4.74
CA GLY A 117 -3.97 8.28 3.27
C GLY A 117 -4.13 6.95 2.52
N ARG A 118 -4.15 5.80 3.21
CA ARG A 118 -4.30 4.48 2.56
C ARG A 118 -5.73 4.19 2.13
N ILE A 119 -6.72 4.47 2.98
CA ILE A 119 -8.11 4.05 2.75
C ILE A 119 -8.81 4.99 1.76
N SER A 120 -8.66 6.29 1.96
CA SER A 120 -9.19 7.34 1.09
C SER A 120 -8.31 8.59 1.25
N PRO A 121 -8.07 9.38 0.18
CA PRO A 121 -7.33 10.63 0.28
C PRO A 121 -8.02 11.67 1.18
N ASP A 122 -9.35 11.59 1.31
CA ASP A 122 -10.15 12.53 2.13
C ASP A 122 -10.15 12.16 3.63
N VAL A 123 -9.61 11.00 4.02
CA VAL A 123 -9.76 10.46 5.38
C VAL A 123 -8.42 10.47 6.13
N LYS A 124 -8.36 11.24 7.22
CA LYS A 124 -7.19 11.33 8.10
C LYS A 124 -7.12 10.18 9.11
N MET A 125 -8.27 9.72 9.61
CA MET A 125 -8.33 8.72 10.69
C MET A 125 -9.05 7.45 10.24
N ASN A 126 -8.43 6.29 10.44
CA ASN A 126 -8.96 5.01 9.99
C ASN A 126 -8.98 4.03 11.18
N TYR A 127 -10.12 3.37 11.42
CA TYR A 127 -10.32 2.46 12.54
C TYR A 127 -10.59 1.05 12.05
N LEU A 128 -9.82 0.09 12.56
CA LEU A 128 -10.05 -1.33 12.33
C LEU A 128 -11.05 -1.82 13.37
N ALA A 129 -12.14 -2.42 12.92
CA ALA A 129 -13.21 -2.91 13.79
C ALA A 129 -13.78 -4.23 13.28
N SER A 130 -14.44 -5.00 14.15
CA SER A 130 -15.17 -6.18 13.72
C SER A 130 -16.32 -5.80 12.77
N PRO A 131 -16.74 -6.67 11.82
CA PRO A 131 -17.88 -6.40 10.96
C PRO A 131 -19.16 -5.89 11.66
N PRO A 132 -19.59 -6.40 12.83
CA PRO A 132 -20.74 -5.83 13.54
C PRO A 132 -20.52 -4.38 14.00
N LEU A 133 -19.31 -4.03 14.46
CA LEU A 133 -18.99 -2.65 14.83
C LEU A 133 -18.96 -1.72 13.62
N VAL A 134 -18.54 -2.21 12.44
CA VAL A 134 -18.64 -1.43 11.19
C VAL A 134 -20.09 -1.03 10.93
N VAL A 135 -21.04 -1.96 11.09
CA VAL A 135 -22.48 -1.67 10.95
C VAL A 135 -22.95 -0.68 12.02
N ALA A 136 -22.57 -0.88 13.29
CA ALA A 136 -22.94 0.02 14.38
C ALA A 136 -22.47 1.46 14.14
N TYR A 137 -21.22 1.65 13.71
CA TYR A 137 -20.69 2.98 13.39
C TYR A 137 -21.28 3.58 12.12
N ALA A 138 -21.77 2.77 11.17
CA ALA A 138 -22.53 3.29 10.04
C ALA A 138 -23.89 3.86 10.46
N ILE A 139 -24.52 3.28 11.49
CA ILE A 139 -25.78 3.77 12.08
C ILE A 139 -25.53 5.02 12.94
N ALA A 140 -24.49 4.99 13.80
CA ALA A 140 -24.11 6.15 14.61
C ALA A 140 -23.65 7.33 13.74
N GLY A 141 -22.89 7.05 12.68
CA GLY A 141 -22.35 8.02 11.72
C GLY A 141 -21.19 8.87 12.25
N THR A 142 -20.66 8.55 13.42
CA THR A 142 -19.53 9.25 14.06
C THR A 142 -18.77 8.30 15.00
N MET A 143 -17.46 8.49 15.10
CA MET A 143 -16.62 7.83 16.12
C MET A 143 -16.78 8.48 17.49
N ASN A 144 -17.37 9.68 17.57
CA ASN A 144 -17.67 10.37 18.82
C ASN A 144 -19.05 9.96 19.34
N HIS A 145 -19.19 8.67 19.67
CA HIS A 145 -20.43 8.05 20.13
C HIS A 145 -20.12 7.09 21.27
N ASP A 146 -20.75 7.28 22.43
CA ASP A 146 -20.65 6.40 23.58
C ASP A 146 -21.76 5.34 23.50
N PHE A 147 -21.46 4.13 23.02
CA PHE A 147 -22.48 3.09 22.83
C PHE A 147 -23.18 2.63 24.12
N GLU A 148 -22.67 2.98 25.32
CA GLU A 148 -23.35 2.70 26.59
C GLU A 148 -24.41 3.75 26.94
N LYS A 149 -24.19 5.00 26.52
CA LYS A 149 -25.00 6.17 26.96
C LYS A 149 -25.80 6.81 25.84
N ASP A 150 -25.32 6.73 24.61
CA ASP A 150 -25.91 7.37 23.45
C ASP A 150 -26.80 6.37 22.70
N SER A 151 -27.97 6.85 22.28
CA SER A 151 -28.87 6.07 21.43
C SER A 151 -28.43 6.13 19.96
N LEU A 152 -28.59 5.02 19.25
CA LEU A 152 -28.39 4.90 17.80
C LEU A 152 -29.51 5.58 16.98
N GLY A 153 -30.63 5.87 17.63
CA GLY A 153 -31.84 6.42 17.04
C GLY A 153 -33.07 5.92 17.77
N ASN A 154 -34.23 6.40 17.36
CA ASN A 154 -35.49 5.96 17.94
C ASN A 154 -36.11 4.84 17.11
N ASP A 155 -36.82 3.94 17.79
CA ASP A 155 -37.62 2.93 17.11
C ASP A 155 -38.91 3.50 16.51
N LYS A 156 -39.71 2.63 15.89
CA LYS A 156 -41.01 2.99 15.29
C LYS A 156 -42.02 3.57 16.30
N GLU A 157 -41.83 3.33 17.60
CA GLU A 157 -42.67 3.86 18.69
C GLU A 157 -42.05 5.13 19.32
N GLY A 158 -40.90 5.58 18.84
CA GLY A 158 -40.19 6.74 19.36
C GLY A 158 -39.27 6.45 20.56
N LYS A 159 -39.06 5.18 20.93
CA LYS A 159 -38.19 4.81 22.06
C LYS A 159 -36.72 4.78 21.64
N PRO A 160 -35.78 5.26 22.47
CA PRO A 160 -34.37 5.21 22.16
C PRO A 160 -33.89 3.76 22.06
N VAL A 161 -33.14 3.45 21.00
CA VAL A 161 -32.49 2.17 20.76
C VAL A 161 -31.00 2.31 21.02
N PHE A 162 -30.44 1.44 21.84
CA PHE A 162 -29.01 1.39 22.18
C PHE A 162 -28.35 0.19 21.50
N LEU A 163 -27.01 0.20 21.43
CA LEU A 163 -26.27 -0.92 20.82
C LEU A 163 -26.61 -2.26 21.47
N LYS A 164 -26.73 -2.29 22.81
CA LYS A 164 -27.11 -3.49 23.57
C LYS A 164 -28.47 -4.08 23.17
N ASP A 165 -29.38 -3.28 22.62
CA ASP A 165 -30.72 -3.73 22.24
C ASP A 165 -30.70 -4.47 20.88
N ILE A 166 -29.65 -4.26 20.08
CA ILE A 166 -29.51 -4.81 18.73
C ILE A 166 -28.27 -5.70 18.56
N TRP A 167 -27.41 -5.80 19.59
CA TRP A 167 -26.23 -6.65 19.53
C TRP A 167 -26.64 -8.13 19.57
N PRO A 168 -26.22 -8.96 18.60
CA PRO A 168 -26.55 -10.38 18.62
C PRO A 168 -25.78 -11.12 19.70
N THR A 169 -26.44 -12.07 20.35
CA THR A 169 -25.78 -12.99 21.28
C THR A 169 -24.98 -14.05 20.54
N GLU A 170 -23.99 -14.65 21.20
CA GLU A 170 -23.22 -15.76 20.63
C GLU A 170 -24.12 -16.94 20.23
N ALA A 171 -25.16 -17.23 21.02
CA ALA A 171 -26.11 -18.30 20.72
C ALA A 171 -26.92 -18.03 19.44
N GLU A 172 -27.36 -16.78 19.21
CA GLU A 172 -28.04 -16.39 17.98
C GLU A 172 -27.12 -16.53 16.75
N VAL A 173 -25.84 -16.13 16.89
CA VAL A 173 -24.85 -16.25 15.81
C VAL A 173 -24.59 -17.73 15.49
N SER A 174 -24.32 -18.56 16.50
CA SER A 174 -24.01 -19.98 16.32
C SER A 174 -25.17 -20.73 15.67
N ALA A 175 -26.41 -20.48 16.09
CA ALA A 175 -27.59 -21.11 15.51
C ALA A 175 -27.75 -20.81 14.00
N VAL A 176 -27.43 -19.59 13.57
CA VAL A 176 -27.47 -19.23 12.15
C VAL A 176 -26.29 -19.84 11.40
N VAL A 177 -25.08 -19.84 11.97
CA VAL A 177 -23.90 -20.48 11.36
C VAL A 177 -24.16 -21.97 11.11
N GLU A 178 -24.67 -22.70 12.10
CA GLU A 178 -24.96 -24.14 12.01
C GLU A 178 -26.05 -24.46 10.98
N SER A 179 -27.03 -23.58 10.80
CA SER A 179 -28.15 -23.81 9.87
C SER A 179 -27.86 -23.35 8.43
N SER A 180 -26.94 -22.42 8.23
CA SER A 180 -26.68 -21.78 6.93
C SER A 180 -25.39 -22.26 6.23
N ILE A 181 -24.40 -22.76 6.97
CA ILE A 181 -23.11 -23.16 6.40
C ILE A 181 -23.02 -24.67 6.30
N SER A 182 -22.73 -25.17 5.09
CA SER A 182 -22.55 -26.60 4.86
C SER A 182 -21.44 -26.87 3.86
N SER A 183 -20.89 -28.09 3.89
CA SER A 183 -19.75 -28.48 3.06
C SER A 183 -20.03 -28.39 1.56
N GLU A 184 -21.28 -28.63 1.17
CA GLU A 184 -21.76 -28.63 -0.20
C GLU A 184 -21.64 -27.25 -0.84
N MET A 185 -21.78 -26.18 -0.06
CA MET A 185 -21.60 -24.80 -0.52
C MET A 185 -20.17 -24.57 -1.04
N PHE A 186 -19.17 -25.03 -0.28
CA PHE A 186 -17.77 -24.93 -0.68
C PHE A 186 -17.50 -25.79 -1.92
N THR A 187 -17.96 -27.04 -1.94
CA THR A 187 -17.76 -27.92 -3.10
C THR A 187 -18.36 -27.33 -4.38
N LYS A 188 -19.58 -26.78 -4.29
CA LYS A 188 -20.26 -26.14 -5.42
C LYS A 188 -19.53 -24.89 -5.91
N ASP A 189 -19.18 -23.97 -5.02
CA ASP A 189 -18.60 -22.68 -5.40
C ASP A 189 -17.18 -22.81 -5.96
N TYR A 190 -16.37 -23.71 -5.38
CA TYR A 190 -14.99 -23.89 -5.84
C TYR A 190 -14.87 -24.76 -7.10
N ALA A 191 -15.89 -25.55 -7.45
CA ALA A 191 -15.87 -26.37 -8.66
C ALA A 191 -15.75 -25.55 -9.96
N SER A 192 -16.19 -24.29 -9.95
CA SER A 192 -16.20 -23.41 -11.13
C SER A 192 -15.38 -22.13 -10.95
N VAL A 193 -14.50 -22.06 -9.92
CA VAL A 193 -13.77 -20.83 -9.56
C VAL A 193 -12.88 -20.31 -10.71
N PHE A 194 -12.40 -21.20 -11.57
CA PHE A 194 -11.54 -20.87 -12.71
C PHE A 194 -12.28 -20.69 -14.03
N ASP A 195 -13.58 -21.00 -14.08
CA ASP A 195 -14.35 -20.88 -15.33
C ASP A 195 -14.41 -19.43 -15.78
N GLY A 196 -14.58 -18.50 -14.83
CA GLY A 196 -14.83 -17.08 -15.12
C GLY A 196 -16.19 -16.83 -15.79
N ASP A 197 -16.55 -15.56 -15.92
CA ASP A 197 -17.77 -15.14 -16.62
C ASP A 197 -17.55 -15.07 -18.14
N HIS A 198 -18.59 -14.68 -18.90
CA HIS A 198 -18.48 -14.55 -20.35
C HIS A 198 -17.38 -13.55 -20.77
N ARG A 199 -17.14 -12.50 -19.98
CA ARG A 199 -16.12 -11.49 -20.28
C ARG A 199 -14.73 -12.10 -20.17
N TRP A 200 -14.48 -12.86 -19.11
CA TRP A 200 -13.22 -13.60 -18.93
C TRP A 200 -12.97 -14.57 -20.08
N LYS A 201 -13.97 -15.39 -20.43
CA LYS A 201 -13.86 -16.39 -21.51
C LYS A 201 -13.73 -15.77 -22.91
N SER A 202 -14.19 -14.52 -23.08
CA SER A 202 -14.12 -13.80 -24.36
C SER A 202 -12.81 -13.05 -24.59
N LEU A 203 -11.88 -13.05 -23.63
CA LEU A 203 -10.58 -12.40 -23.82
C LEU A 203 -9.75 -13.16 -24.85
N ASP A 204 -9.29 -12.46 -25.88
CA ASP A 204 -8.34 -13.02 -26.84
C ASP A 204 -7.06 -13.43 -26.10
N THR A 205 -6.65 -14.68 -26.30
CA THR A 205 -5.45 -15.24 -25.68
C THR A 205 -4.40 -15.49 -26.76
N PRO A 206 -3.35 -14.66 -26.83
CA PRO A 206 -2.32 -14.83 -27.85
C PRO A 206 -1.60 -16.17 -27.68
N THR A 207 -1.24 -16.80 -28.79
CA THR A 207 -0.52 -18.08 -28.81
C THR A 207 0.99 -17.85 -28.90
N GLY A 208 1.79 -18.46 -28.02
CA GLY A 208 3.25 -18.38 -28.10
C GLY A 208 3.95 -18.49 -26.74
N ASN A 209 5.28 -18.60 -26.76
CA ASN A 209 6.10 -18.71 -25.54
C ASN A 209 6.69 -17.37 -25.07
N THR A 210 6.59 -16.32 -25.89
CA THR A 210 7.14 -14.99 -25.61
C THR A 210 6.05 -13.93 -25.67
N PHE A 211 6.12 -12.95 -24.76
CA PHE A 211 5.17 -11.84 -24.72
C PHE A 211 5.48 -10.81 -25.82
N GLU A 212 4.50 -10.50 -26.65
CA GLU A 212 4.59 -9.44 -27.66
C GLU A 212 4.35 -8.07 -27.00
N TRP A 213 5.39 -7.25 -26.94
CA TRP A 213 5.31 -5.94 -26.29
C TRP A 213 4.69 -4.91 -27.24
N ASP A 214 3.56 -4.34 -26.83
CA ASP A 214 2.96 -3.17 -27.48
C ASP A 214 3.59 -1.88 -26.93
N SER A 215 4.16 -1.05 -27.81
CA SER A 215 4.80 0.22 -27.46
C SER A 215 3.81 1.26 -26.95
N GLU A 216 2.55 1.18 -27.36
CA GLU A 216 1.48 2.11 -27.00
C GLU A 216 0.79 1.71 -25.69
N SER A 217 1.07 0.49 -25.18
CA SER A 217 0.46 0.02 -23.95
C SER A 217 0.86 0.89 -22.75
N THR A 218 -0.15 1.49 -22.13
CA THR A 218 0.02 2.24 -20.87
C THR A 218 -0.10 1.36 -19.63
N TYR A 219 -0.34 0.05 -19.79
CA TYR A 219 -0.50 -0.92 -18.70
C TYR A 219 0.66 -1.90 -18.56
N VAL A 220 1.21 -2.39 -19.68
CA VAL A 220 2.26 -3.41 -19.70
C VAL A 220 3.38 -2.95 -20.62
N ARG A 221 4.56 -2.65 -20.06
CA ARG A 221 5.74 -2.20 -20.82
C ARG A 221 6.96 -3.03 -20.47
N LYS A 222 7.81 -3.30 -21.47
CA LYS A 222 9.06 -4.05 -21.30
C LYS A 222 9.97 -3.31 -20.32
N PRO A 223 10.27 -3.86 -19.14
CA PRO A 223 11.09 -3.15 -18.16
C PRO A 223 12.59 -3.22 -18.51
N PRO A 224 13.39 -2.22 -18.09
CA PRO A 224 14.80 -2.11 -18.47
C PRO A 224 15.76 -2.97 -17.62
N TYR A 225 15.25 -3.93 -16.83
CA TYR A 225 16.04 -4.66 -15.82
C TYR A 225 17.23 -5.44 -16.38
N PHE A 226 17.17 -5.80 -17.67
CA PHE A 226 18.17 -6.63 -18.34
C PHE A 226 18.91 -5.87 -19.46
N ASP A 227 18.64 -4.58 -19.63
CA ASP A 227 19.25 -3.80 -20.71
C ASP A 227 20.76 -3.69 -20.47
N GLY A 228 21.54 -4.05 -21.50
CA GLY A 228 23.01 -4.06 -21.41
C GLY A 228 23.60 -5.06 -20.41
N MET A 229 22.81 -6.01 -19.89
CA MET A 229 23.27 -6.97 -18.89
C MET A 229 24.36 -7.91 -19.47
N PRO A 230 25.57 -7.95 -18.89
CA PRO A 230 26.62 -8.87 -19.33
C PRO A 230 26.31 -10.31 -18.91
N ALA A 231 26.80 -11.27 -19.71
CA ALA A 231 26.65 -12.70 -19.45
C ALA A 231 27.19 -13.11 -18.06
N ASN A 232 28.37 -12.59 -17.69
CA ASN A 232 28.96 -12.77 -16.37
C ASN A 232 28.71 -11.54 -15.48
N PRO A 233 28.54 -11.70 -14.16
CA PRO A 233 28.37 -10.58 -13.24
C PRO A 233 29.62 -9.69 -13.24
N ALA A 234 29.42 -8.37 -13.25
CA ALA A 234 30.49 -7.42 -12.99
C ALA A 234 30.90 -7.48 -11.49
N PRO A 235 32.17 -7.24 -11.15
CA PRO A 235 32.59 -7.18 -9.76
C PRO A 235 31.82 -6.11 -8.98
N VAL A 236 31.50 -6.40 -7.72
CA VAL A 236 30.93 -5.42 -6.78
C VAL A 236 31.95 -4.31 -6.56
N GLN A 237 31.52 -3.06 -6.71
CA GLN A 237 32.35 -1.88 -6.51
C GLN A 237 31.89 -1.11 -5.27
N ASP A 238 32.85 -0.42 -4.66
CA ASP A 238 32.56 0.60 -3.65
C ASP A 238 31.80 1.77 -4.30
N ILE A 239 31.00 2.48 -3.50
CA ILE A 239 30.15 3.57 -3.98
C ILE A 239 30.84 4.89 -3.65
N SER A 240 30.92 5.81 -4.61
CA SER A 240 31.52 7.13 -4.42
C SER A 240 30.68 8.21 -5.07
N GLY A 241 30.78 9.44 -4.54
CA GLY A 241 30.10 10.60 -5.13
C GLY A 241 28.59 10.61 -4.99
N ALA A 242 28.01 9.81 -4.08
CA ALA A 242 26.56 9.70 -3.96
C ALA A 242 25.93 10.94 -3.32
N ARG A 243 24.74 11.33 -3.77
CA ARG A 243 23.97 12.46 -3.21
C ARG A 243 22.72 11.95 -2.49
N VAL A 244 22.30 12.67 -1.45
CA VAL A 244 21.10 12.29 -0.70
C VAL A 244 19.86 12.62 -1.52
N MET A 245 19.05 11.59 -1.82
CA MET A 245 17.75 11.74 -2.47
C MET A 245 16.67 12.10 -1.45
N ALA A 246 16.71 11.52 -0.25
CA ALA A 246 15.74 11.80 0.81
C ALA A 246 16.33 11.48 2.19
N ILE A 247 15.91 12.26 3.18
CA ILE A 247 16.06 11.93 4.59
C ILE A 247 14.66 11.69 5.14
N LEU A 248 14.40 10.47 5.60
CA LEU A 248 13.07 10.04 6.00
C LEU A 248 13.05 9.70 7.49
N GLY A 249 11.92 9.91 8.13
CA GLY A 249 11.73 9.58 9.55
C GLY A 249 11.50 8.10 9.82
N ASP A 250 10.89 7.81 10.97
CA ASP A 250 10.51 6.47 11.40
C ASP A 250 9.28 5.93 10.65
N SER A 251 9.15 4.61 10.62
CA SER A 251 7.99 3.84 10.17
C SER A 251 7.50 4.21 8.76
N VAL A 252 8.44 4.53 7.86
CA VAL A 252 8.15 4.77 6.44
C VAL A 252 7.67 3.46 5.80
N THR A 253 6.36 3.34 5.66
CA THR A 253 5.73 2.19 5.01
C THR A 253 6.06 2.08 3.51
N THR A 254 5.91 0.89 2.95
CA THR A 254 5.93 0.66 1.50
C THR A 254 4.81 1.36 0.73
N ASP A 255 3.74 1.82 1.38
CA ASP A 255 2.74 2.70 0.76
C ASP A 255 3.28 4.12 0.58
N HIS A 256 4.22 4.59 1.42
CA HIS A 256 4.94 5.84 1.20
C HIS A 256 5.94 5.71 0.04
N ILE A 257 6.68 4.60 0.00
CA ILE A 257 7.72 4.34 -1.01
C ILE A 257 7.12 4.05 -2.39
N SER A 258 6.03 3.28 -2.47
CA SER A 258 5.40 2.92 -3.74
C SER A 258 3.88 2.85 -3.53
N PRO A 259 3.16 4.00 -3.58
CA PRO A 259 1.71 4.05 -3.40
C PRO A 259 0.98 3.14 -4.39
N ALA A 260 -0.20 2.65 -3.99
CA ALA A 260 -1.05 1.80 -4.84
C ALA A 260 -2.37 2.46 -5.24
N GLY A 261 -2.73 3.58 -4.60
CA GLY A 261 -4.01 4.27 -4.78
C GLY A 261 -4.03 5.20 -6.00
N ASN A 262 -4.87 6.24 -5.91
CA ASN A 262 -5.13 7.17 -7.01
C ASN A 262 -3.87 7.92 -7.49
N ILE A 263 -3.82 8.16 -8.80
CA ILE A 263 -2.79 8.98 -9.45
C ILE A 263 -3.33 10.41 -9.58
N LYS A 264 -2.66 11.40 -9.00
CA LYS A 264 -3.06 12.81 -9.15
C LYS A 264 -2.69 13.32 -10.54
N ALA A 265 -3.52 14.18 -11.11
CA ALA A 265 -3.29 14.71 -12.46
C ALA A 265 -2.06 15.61 -12.58
N ASP A 266 -1.73 16.32 -11.51
CA ASP A 266 -0.55 17.18 -11.37
C ASP A 266 0.72 16.42 -10.95
N SER A 267 0.65 15.08 -10.79
CA SER A 267 1.84 14.26 -10.48
C SER A 267 2.62 13.90 -11.76
N PRO A 268 3.92 13.56 -11.65
CA PRO A 268 4.71 13.10 -12.81
C PRO A 268 4.04 11.95 -13.57
N ALA A 269 3.45 10.98 -12.85
CA ALA A 269 2.73 9.86 -13.46
C ALA A 269 1.45 10.30 -14.19
N GLY A 270 0.71 11.26 -13.62
CA GLY A 270 -0.49 11.83 -14.26
C GLY A 270 -0.15 12.61 -15.52
N ALA A 271 0.93 13.41 -15.50
CA ALA A 271 1.45 14.11 -16.66
C ALA A 271 1.89 13.12 -17.76
N TYR A 272 2.61 12.06 -17.39
CA TYR A 272 3.00 11.00 -18.32
C TYR A 272 1.79 10.31 -18.98
N LEU A 273 0.77 9.93 -18.19
CA LEU A 273 -0.43 9.29 -18.72
C LEU A 273 -1.22 10.22 -19.66
N SER A 274 -1.35 11.50 -19.29
CA SER A 274 -2.00 12.51 -20.13
C SER A 274 -1.26 12.72 -21.45
N ALA A 275 0.07 12.77 -21.42
CA ALA A 275 0.90 12.88 -22.62
C ALA A 275 0.78 11.66 -23.55
N HIS A 276 0.35 10.50 -23.03
CA HIS A 276 0.04 9.29 -23.79
C HIS A 276 -1.47 9.14 -24.07
N GLY A 277 -2.23 10.23 -24.03
CA GLY A 277 -3.65 10.25 -24.43
C GLY A 277 -4.61 9.55 -23.47
N VAL A 278 -4.20 9.26 -22.23
CA VAL A 278 -5.08 8.67 -21.22
C VAL A 278 -5.87 9.77 -20.52
N ASP A 279 -7.19 9.70 -20.56
CA ASP A 279 -8.06 10.62 -19.83
C ASP A 279 -7.91 10.44 -18.31
N ARG A 280 -8.09 11.54 -17.55
CA ARG A 280 -7.96 11.52 -16.09
C ARG A 280 -8.81 10.45 -15.39
N LYS A 281 -10.04 10.21 -15.88
CA LYS A 281 -10.93 9.17 -15.34
C LYS A 281 -10.38 7.75 -15.53
N ASP A 282 -9.49 7.57 -16.51
CA ASP A 282 -8.91 6.29 -16.93
C ASP A 282 -7.46 6.12 -16.45
N PHE A 283 -6.93 7.07 -15.67
CA PHE A 283 -5.62 6.88 -15.01
C PHE A 283 -5.58 5.61 -14.16
N ASN A 284 -6.72 5.25 -13.57
CA ASN A 284 -6.85 4.13 -12.66
C ASN A 284 -5.92 4.35 -11.44
N SER A 285 -5.44 3.28 -10.81
CA SER A 285 -4.56 3.36 -9.63
C SER A 285 -3.12 2.98 -9.96
N TYR A 286 -2.16 3.42 -9.15
CA TYR A 286 -0.78 2.94 -9.24
C TYR A 286 -0.71 1.41 -9.16
N GLY A 287 -1.55 0.77 -8.34
CA GLY A 287 -1.63 -0.69 -8.25
C GLY A 287 -1.95 -1.36 -9.59
N SER A 288 -2.85 -0.77 -10.37
CA SER A 288 -3.22 -1.26 -11.71
C SER A 288 -2.12 -1.05 -12.76
N ARG A 289 -1.22 -0.09 -12.54
CA ARG A 289 -0.16 0.30 -13.47
C ARG A 289 1.17 -0.42 -13.21
N ARG A 290 1.19 -1.43 -12.34
CA ARG A 290 2.41 -2.19 -11.97
C ARG A 290 3.10 -2.92 -13.12
N GLY A 291 2.42 -3.18 -14.23
CA GLY A 291 3.02 -3.71 -15.45
C GLY A 291 3.79 -2.66 -16.26
N ASN A 292 3.66 -1.38 -15.92
CA ASN A 292 4.27 -0.26 -16.63
C ASN A 292 5.28 0.46 -15.73
N HIS A 293 6.57 0.20 -15.96
CA HIS A 293 7.64 0.79 -15.17
C HIS A 293 7.70 2.31 -15.29
N GLU A 294 7.34 2.91 -16.43
CA GLU A 294 7.32 4.38 -16.59
C GLU A 294 6.40 5.06 -15.58
N VAL A 295 5.21 4.49 -15.36
CA VAL A 295 4.26 5.01 -14.37
C VAL A 295 4.76 4.75 -12.96
N MET A 296 5.29 3.55 -12.70
CA MET A 296 5.67 3.16 -11.35
C MET A 296 6.93 3.86 -10.84
N ILE A 297 7.91 4.15 -11.69
CA ILE A 297 9.09 4.96 -11.33
C ILE A 297 8.63 6.36 -10.92
N ARG A 298 7.76 6.98 -11.73
CA ARG A 298 7.15 8.30 -11.43
C ARG A 298 6.28 8.30 -10.18
N GLY A 299 5.70 7.15 -9.84
CA GLY A 299 4.93 6.94 -8.62
C GLY A 299 5.79 6.64 -7.40
N THR A 300 7.09 6.38 -7.54
CA THR A 300 7.95 6.01 -6.42
C THR A 300 8.22 7.23 -5.56
N PHE A 301 7.99 7.08 -4.25
CA PHE A 301 7.93 8.14 -3.25
C PHE A 301 6.89 9.23 -3.53
N ALA A 302 5.92 9.01 -4.43
CA ALA A 302 4.91 10.01 -4.79
C ALA A 302 3.70 10.07 -3.81
N ASN A 303 3.80 9.42 -2.64
CA ASN A 303 2.72 9.43 -1.67
C ASN A 303 2.52 10.85 -1.11
N ILE A 304 1.27 11.31 -1.08
CA ILE A 304 0.89 12.66 -0.64
C ILE A 304 1.21 12.96 0.83
N ARG A 305 1.46 11.93 1.65
CA ARG A 305 1.82 12.03 3.07
C ARG A 305 3.28 11.73 3.35
N LEU A 306 4.10 11.50 2.33
CA LEU A 306 5.53 11.31 2.54
C LEU A 306 6.12 12.60 3.13
N LYS A 307 6.91 12.45 4.21
CA LYS A 307 7.62 13.55 4.86
C LYS A 307 9.11 13.37 4.62
N ASN A 308 9.68 14.25 3.79
CA ASN A 308 11.11 14.30 3.53
C ASN A 308 11.72 15.42 4.37
N LEU A 309 12.59 15.04 5.32
CA LEU A 309 13.23 15.94 6.27
C LEU A 309 14.25 16.90 5.64
N LEU A 310 14.52 16.78 4.33
CA LEU A 310 15.24 17.78 3.54
C LEU A 310 14.43 19.07 3.31
N LEU A 311 13.10 19.00 3.51
CA LEU A 311 12.16 20.08 3.28
C LEU A 311 11.47 20.47 4.59
N ASP A 312 11.10 21.75 4.71
CA ASP A 312 10.46 22.28 5.91
C ASP A 312 8.93 22.22 5.76
N GLY A 313 8.29 21.32 6.51
CA GLY A 313 6.82 21.21 6.57
C GLY A 313 6.14 20.73 5.29
N VAL A 314 6.88 20.24 4.28
CA VAL A 314 6.32 19.78 3.00
C VAL A 314 5.95 18.30 3.07
N GLU A 315 4.67 18.00 2.81
CA GLU A 315 4.20 16.64 2.56
C GLU A 315 4.09 16.36 1.06
N GLY A 316 4.42 15.14 0.65
CA GLY A 316 4.33 14.69 -0.73
C GLY A 316 5.64 14.12 -1.28
N GLY A 317 5.61 13.73 -2.56
CA GLY A 317 6.77 13.17 -3.25
C GLY A 317 7.79 14.20 -3.73
N PHE A 318 8.24 15.05 -2.82
CA PHE A 318 9.16 16.14 -3.09
C PHE A 318 10.51 15.94 -2.42
N THR A 319 11.54 16.55 -3.00
CA THR A 319 12.89 16.58 -2.45
C THR A 319 13.61 17.88 -2.82
N LYS A 320 14.84 18.01 -2.32
CA LYS A 320 15.77 19.09 -2.61
C LYS A 320 16.82 18.62 -3.61
N ASN A 321 16.82 19.16 -4.83
CA ASN A 321 17.81 18.82 -5.85
C ASN A 321 19.07 19.67 -5.71
N PHE A 322 20.12 19.07 -5.16
CA PHE A 322 21.39 19.75 -4.94
C PHE A 322 22.21 20.01 -6.22
N LEU A 323 21.95 19.31 -7.34
CA LEU A 323 22.56 19.68 -8.63
C LEU A 323 21.98 20.99 -9.18
N ASN A 324 20.76 21.32 -8.77
CA ASN A 324 20.07 22.55 -9.15
C ASN A 324 20.00 23.53 -7.96
N GLY A 325 21.11 23.72 -7.25
CA GLY A 325 21.21 24.70 -6.16
C GLY A 325 20.30 24.45 -4.95
N GLY A 326 19.71 23.26 -4.83
CA GLY A 326 18.77 22.91 -3.76
C GLY A 326 17.34 23.36 -4.03
N VAL A 327 16.92 23.48 -5.29
CA VAL A 327 15.52 23.72 -5.67
C VAL A 327 14.65 22.55 -5.20
N GLN A 328 13.45 22.87 -4.70
CA GLN A 328 12.43 21.87 -4.38
C GLN A 328 11.74 21.41 -5.66
N GLU A 329 11.72 20.10 -5.88
CA GLU A 329 11.06 19.48 -7.04
C GLU A 329 10.59 18.06 -6.70
N THR A 330 9.93 17.37 -7.65
CA THR A 330 9.50 16.00 -7.40
C THR A 330 10.70 15.06 -7.32
N ILE A 331 10.58 13.99 -6.52
CA ILE A 331 11.64 12.97 -6.41
C ILE A 331 11.99 12.36 -7.77
N TYR A 332 10.99 12.21 -8.65
CA TYR A 332 11.21 11.71 -10.01
C TYR A 332 12.07 12.68 -10.83
N ASP A 333 11.73 13.98 -10.86
CA ASP A 333 12.47 14.96 -11.67
C ASP A 333 13.91 15.12 -11.16
N ALA A 334 14.10 15.17 -9.84
CA ALA A 334 15.43 15.18 -9.22
C ALA A 334 16.23 13.94 -9.62
N SER A 335 15.62 12.75 -9.53
CA SER A 335 16.26 11.50 -9.92
C SER A 335 16.73 11.54 -11.38
N MET A 336 15.91 12.05 -12.29
CA MET A 336 16.29 12.17 -13.71
C MET A 336 17.50 13.08 -13.91
N ALA A 337 17.59 14.19 -13.17
CA ALA A 337 18.75 15.08 -13.21
C ALA A 337 20.02 14.37 -12.70
N TYR A 338 19.95 13.66 -11.57
CA TYR A 338 21.08 12.92 -11.03
C TYR A 338 21.53 11.78 -11.95
N GLN A 339 20.60 11.03 -12.52
CA GLN A 339 20.91 9.96 -13.47
C GLN A 339 21.60 10.50 -14.72
N SER A 340 21.12 11.64 -15.26
CA SER A 340 21.75 12.31 -16.41
C SER A 340 23.18 12.79 -16.11
N ALA A 341 23.45 13.16 -14.85
CA ALA A 341 24.78 13.54 -14.38
C ALA A 341 25.68 12.35 -13.97
N GLY A 342 25.17 11.10 -14.03
CA GLY A 342 25.88 9.91 -13.58
C GLY A 342 26.14 9.88 -12.07
N VAL A 343 25.32 10.59 -11.28
CA VAL A 343 25.49 10.72 -9.83
C VAL A 343 24.64 9.66 -9.12
N PRO A 344 25.23 8.73 -8.34
CA PRO A 344 24.47 7.75 -7.58
C PRO A 344 23.73 8.40 -6.41
N LEU A 345 22.65 7.75 -5.95
CA LEU A 345 21.82 8.29 -4.88
C LEU A 345 21.83 7.42 -3.63
N VAL A 346 21.64 8.08 -2.48
CA VAL A 346 21.46 7.45 -1.17
C VAL A 346 20.18 7.95 -0.50
N ILE A 347 19.51 7.08 0.24
CA ILE A 347 18.41 7.43 1.15
C ILE A 347 18.88 7.24 2.59
N LEU A 348 18.60 8.22 3.45
CA LEU A 348 18.73 8.08 4.89
C LEU A 348 17.33 7.88 5.48
N ALA A 349 17.16 6.96 6.42
CA ALA A 349 15.87 6.67 7.03
C ALA A 349 15.98 6.38 8.53
N GLY A 350 14.88 6.58 9.25
CA GLY A 350 14.75 6.18 10.65
C GLY A 350 14.51 4.68 10.82
N LYS A 351 13.72 4.33 11.83
CA LYS A 351 13.38 2.96 12.21
C LYS A 351 12.29 2.38 11.32
N GLU A 352 12.24 1.05 11.23
CA GLU A 352 11.18 0.27 10.56
C GLU A 352 10.98 0.67 9.09
N TYR A 353 12.07 1.03 8.41
CA TYR A 353 12.01 1.45 7.01
C TYR A 353 11.49 0.32 6.13
N GLY A 354 10.42 0.60 5.39
CA GLY A 354 9.76 -0.36 4.49
C GLY A 354 8.69 -1.23 5.13
N SER A 355 8.02 -0.76 6.18
CA SER A 355 6.94 -1.52 6.83
C SER A 355 5.70 -1.72 5.95
N GLY A 356 4.87 -2.71 6.30
CA GLY A 356 3.59 -2.96 5.65
C GLY A 356 3.61 -3.95 4.49
N SER A 357 3.28 -3.50 3.27
CA SER A 357 3.03 -4.38 2.12
C SER A 357 4.29 -5.03 1.56
N SER A 358 4.19 -6.28 1.08
CA SER A 358 5.30 -7.00 0.43
C SER A 358 5.62 -6.54 -1.00
N ARG A 359 5.19 -5.34 -1.41
CA ARG A 359 5.29 -4.90 -2.81
C ARG A 359 6.75 -4.68 -3.22
N ASP A 360 7.21 -5.44 -4.20
CA ASP A 360 8.58 -5.33 -4.71
C ASP A 360 8.85 -4.02 -5.45
N TRP A 361 7.80 -3.35 -5.95
CA TRP A 361 7.89 -2.00 -6.54
C TRP A 361 8.47 -0.94 -5.60
N ALA A 362 8.38 -1.13 -4.28
CA ALA A 362 9.09 -0.28 -3.33
C ALA A 362 10.62 -0.38 -3.48
N ALA A 363 11.15 -1.53 -3.88
CA ALA A 363 12.57 -1.71 -4.18
C ALA A 363 12.90 -1.44 -5.66
N LYS A 364 12.07 -1.92 -6.60
CA LYS A 364 12.27 -1.67 -8.04
C LYS A 364 12.27 -0.18 -8.34
N GLY A 365 11.30 0.55 -7.82
CA GLY A 365 11.22 2.00 -7.94
C GLY A 365 12.45 2.68 -7.36
N THR A 366 12.84 2.32 -6.14
CA THR A 366 14.04 2.85 -5.49
C THR A 366 15.30 2.66 -6.35
N ALA A 367 15.51 1.45 -6.87
CA ALA A 367 16.64 1.15 -7.76
C ALA A 367 16.59 1.92 -9.08
N LEU A 368 15.41 1.96 -9.73
CA LEU A 368 15.20 2.65 -11.01
C LEU A 368 15.23 4.18 -10.91
N LEU A 369 15.07 4.75 -9.71
CA LEU A 369 15.37 6.14 -9.42
C LEU A 369 16.89 6.40 -9.27
N GLY A 370 17.74 5.40 -9.41
CA GLY A 370 19.19 5.54 -9.29
C GLY A 370 19.73 5.45 -7.85
N VAL A 371 18.90 5.05 -6.88
CA VAL A 371 19.35 4.82 -5.50
C VAL A 371 20.19 3.56 -5.44
N ARG A 372 21.41 3.69 -4.94
CA ARG A 372 22.38 2.58 -4.79
C ARG A 372 22.50 2.11 -3.36
N VAL A 373 22.19 2.97 -2.40
CA VAL A 373 22.33 2.70 -0.96
C VAL A 373 21.11 3.22 -0.20
N VAL A 374 20.65 2.47 0.78
CA VAL A 374 19.75 2.96 1.82
C VAL A 374 20.44 2.77 3.17
N ILE A 375 20.56 3.83 3.97
CA ILE A 375 21.09 3.79 5.32
C ILE A 375 19.94 4.06 6.29
N ALA A 376 19.54 3.07 7.08
CA ALA A 376 18.41 3.18 8.01
C ALA A 376 18.79 2.82 9.44
N GLU A 377 18.03 3.27 10.43
CA GLU A 377 18.21 2.79 11.81
C GLU A 377 17.78 1.32 11.95
N SER A 378 16.71 0.94 11.26
CA SER A 378 16.29 -0.45 11.11
C SER A 378 15.43 -0.65 9.86
N PHE A 379 15.37 -1.89 9.37
CA PHE A 379 14.57 -2.27 8.21
C PHE A 379 13.52 -3.30 8.57
N GLU A 380 12.39 -3.22 7.89
CA GLU A 380 11.44 -4.31 7.84
C GLU A 380 11.90 -5.45 6.93
N ARG A 381 11.68 -6.69 7.39
CA ARG A 381 12.36 -7.89 6.87
C ARG A 381 12.17 -8.08 5.36
N ILE A 382 10.94 -7.93 4.88
CA ILE A 382 10.59 -8.14 3.46
C ILE A 382 11.22 -7.04 2.60
N HIS A 383 11.11 -5.78 3.03
CA HIS A 383 11.62 -4.65 2.25
C HIS A 383 13.14 -4.70 2.11
N ARG A 384 13.87 -4.99 3.19
CA ARG A 384 15.33 -5.22 3.15
C ARG A 384 15.71 -6.25 2.10
N SER A 385 15.00 -7.38 2.07
CA SER A 385 15.26 -8.48 1.12
C SER A 385 14.98 -8.04 -0.33
N ASN A 386 13.91 -7.27 -0.54
CA ASN A 386 13.57 -6.72 -1.86
C ASN A 386 14.62 -5.71 -2.36
N LEU A 387 15.18 -4.85 -1.49
CA LEU A 387 16.26 -3.92 -1.85
C LEU A 387 17.48 -4.68 -2.39
N ILE A 388 17.91 -5.72 -1.69
CA ILE A 388 19.02 -6.58 -2.13
C ILE A 388 18.69 -7.27 -3.45
N GLY A 389 17.46 -7.78 -3.57
CA GLY A 389 16.96 -8.39 -4.81
C GLY A 389 16.98 -7.45 -6.02
N MET A 390 17.02 -6.14 -5.79
CA MET A 390 17.16 -5.11 -6.83
C MET A 390 18.55 -4.48 -6.89
N GLY A 391 19.55 -5.04 -6.19
CA GLY A 391 20.92 -4.53 -6.20
C GLY A 391 21.15 -3.24 -5.41
N VAL A 392 20.21 -2.85 -4.54
CA VAL A 392 20.36 -1.70 -3.63
C VAL A 392 20.97 -2.19 -2.32
N LEU A 393 22.02 -1.52 -1.83
CA LEU A 393 22.73 -1.91 -0.61
C LEU A 393 21.99 -1.40 0.64
N PRO A 394 21.42 -2.27 1.49
CA PRO A 394 20.88 -1.86 2.78
C PRO A 394 22.01 -1.79 3.82
N LEU A 395 22.22 -0.61 4.37
CA LEU A 395 23.12 -0.35 5.48
C LEU A 395 22.32 0.07 6.71
N GLN A 396 22.74 -0.38 7.88
CA GLN A 396 22.13 0.01 9.13
C GLN A 396 23.09 0.85 9.96
N PHE A 397 22.60 1.96 10.51
CA PHE A 397 23.36 2.73 11.50
C PHE A 397 23.73 1.86 12.72
N ASN A 398 24.81 2.22 13.40
CA ASN A 398 25.15 1.59 14.68
C ASN A 398 24.11 1.95 15.75
N PRO A 399 23.99 1.15 16.83
CA PRO A 399 23.08 1.49 17.93
C PRO A 399 23.34 2.90 18.47
N GLY A 400 22.32 3.78 18.39
CA GLY A 400 22.39 5.18 18.84
C GLY A 400 22.77 6.19 17.75
N ASP A 401 23.30 5.73 16.62
CA ASP A 401 23.59 6.58 15.47
C ASP A 401 22.31 6.80 14.65
N THR A 402 22.12 8.04 14.22
CA THR A 402 21.02 8.50 13.36
C THR A 402 21.58 9.56 12.42
N ALA A 403 20.84 9.92 11.36
CA ALA A 403 21.25 11.04 10.52
C ALA A 403 21.44 12.32 11.36
N ALA A 404 20.53 12.60 12.30
CA ALA A 404 20.59 13.78 13.15
C ALA A 404 21.76 13.75 14.15
N SER A 405 21.99 12.63 14.85
CA SER A 405 23.06 12.54 15.86
C SER A 405 24.46 12.60 15.25
N LEU A 406 24.60 12.16 13.99
CA LEU A 406 25.84 12.29 13.22
C LEU A 406 25.99 13.67 12.54
N GLY A 407 24.97 14.54 12.62
CA GLY A 407 24.99 15.86 11.99
C GLY A 407 24.81 15.84 10.46
N LEU A 408 24.25 14.76 9.89
CA LEU A 408 23.99 14.64 8.46
C LEU A 408 22.80 15.53 8.06
N THR A 409 23.07 16.52 7.23
CA THR A 409 22.09 17.50 6.73
C THR A 409 21.47 17.08 5.39
N GLY A 410 22.12 16.15 4.69
CA GLY A 410 21.79 15.70 3.35
C GLY A 410 22.47 16.48 2.23
N SER A 411 23.13 17.59 2.56
CA SER A 411 23.89 18.38 1.58
C SER A 411 25.25 17.77 1.23
N GLU A 412 25.68 16.76 1.98
CA GLU A 412 26.99 16.12 1.86
C GLU A 412 27.07 15.21 0.64
N THR A 413 28.30 14.87 0.24
CA THR A 413 28.57 13.81 -0.73
C THR A 413 29.02 12.54 -0.02
N PHE A 414 28.38 11.43 -0.36
CA PHE A 414 28.56 10.15 0.31
C PHE A 414 29.48 9.20 -0.48
N SER A 415 30.29 8.45 0.26
CA SER A 415 31.03 7.30 -0.23
C SER A 415 30.91 6.14 0.75
N VAL A 416 30.86 4.92 0.23
CA VAL A 416 30.77 3.66 0.98
C VAL A 416 31.90 2.76 0.51
N SER A 417 32.84 2.48 1.40
CA SER A 417 34.03 1.66 1.11
C SER A 417 34.04 0.35 1.89
N GLY A 418 34.54 -0.71 1.26
CA GLY A 418 34.70 -2.05 1.84
C GLY A 418 33.65 -3.08 1.41
N ILE A 419 32.62 -2.67 0.64
CA ILE A 419 31.60 -3.61 0.13
C ILE A 419 32.17 -4.50 -0.98
N SER A 420 33.22 -4.05 -1.67
CA SER A 420 33.97 -4.83 -2.66
C SER A 420 34.57 -6.14 -2.13
N ALA A 421 34.68 -6.31 -0.81
CA ALA A 421 35.04 -7.57 -0.16
C ALA A 421 34.09 -8.75 -0.51
N LEU A 422 32.87 -8.46 -0.97
CA LEU A 422 31.95 -9.46 -1.49
C LEU A 422 32.52 -10.29 -2.64
N ASN A 423 33.42 -9.73 -3.44
CA ASN A 423 34.03 -10.42 -4.59
C ASN A 423 34.95 -11.58 -4.18
N THR A 424 35.45 -11.60 -2.93
CA THR A 424 36.33 -12.65 -2.41
C THR A 424 35.57 -13.67 -1.55
N GLY A 425 34.24 -13.72 -1.64
CA GLY A 425 33.38 -14.75 -1.05
C GLY A 425 32.75 -14.41 0.31
N GLY A 426 33.36 -13.53 1.11
CA GLY A 426 32.81 -13.11 2.41
C GLY A 426 31.81 -11.95 2.31
N VAL A 427 30.82 -11.92 3.19
CA VAL A 427 29.98 -10.72 3.39
C VAL A 427 30.64 -9.85 4.48
N PRO A 428 31.09 -8.62 4.17
CA PRO A 428 31.62 -7.74 5.20
C PRO A 428 30.52 -7.44 6.23
N LYS A 429 30.83 -7.52 7.53
CA LYS A 429 29.84 -7.23 8.58
C LYS A 429 29.47 -5.74 8.62
N GLU A 430 30.45 -4.89 8.33
CA GLU A 430 30.33 -3.43 8.35
C GLU A 430 31.13 -2.85 7.19
N VAL A 431 30.76 -1.63 6.80
CA VAL A 431 31.46 -0.79 5.82
C VAL A 431 31.76 0.57 6.42
N THR A 432 32.74 1.28 5.86
CA THR A 432 32.99 2.69 6.21
C THR A 432 32.16 3.58 5.31
N VAL A 433 31.41 4.50 5.91
CA VAL A 433 30.65 5.53 5.22
C VAL A 433 31.30 6.88 5.51
N LYS A 434 31.59 7.64 4.45
CA LYS A 434 32.10 9.01 4.56
C LYS A 434 31.14 9.97 3.86
N ALA A 435 30.67 10.96 4.61
CA ALA A 435 29.83 12.06 4.17
C ALA A 435 30.63 13.37 4.36
N ASP A 436 31.29 13.84 3.31
CA ASP A 436 32.29 14.91 3.37
C ASP A 436 33.33 14.72 4.49
N SER A 437 33.26 15.49 5.58
CA SER A 437 34.16 15.38 6.74
C SER A 437 33.70 14.37 7.79
N ILE A 438 32.44 13.92 7.74
CA ILE A 438 31.87 12.98 8.70
C ILE A 438 32.21 11.56 8.25
N THR A 439 32.73 10.74 9.15
CA THR A 439 33.06 9.33 8.89
C THR A 439 32.49 8.46 9.99
N PHE A 440 31.79 7.39 9.62
CA PHE A 440 31.20 6.42 10.53
C PHE A 440 31.18 5.01 9.92
N THR A 441 30.97 3.99 10.74
CA THR A 441 30.73 2.63 10.23
C THR A 441 29.24 2.34 10.16
N ALA A 442 28.83 1.52 9.21
CA ALA A 442 27.46 1.05 9.11
C ALA A 442 27.44 -0.46 8.89
N LYS A 443 26.50 -1.14 9.54
CA LYS A 443 26.31 -2.59 9.40
C LYS A 443 25.75 -2.92 8.02
N VAL A 444 26.37 -3.87 7.33
CA VAL A 444 25.85 -4.40 6.07
C VAL A 444 24.71 -5.35 6.36
N ARG A 445 23.53 -5.09 5.79
CA ARG A 445 22.33 -5.89 6.01
C ARG A 445 22.06 -6.90 4.91
N ILE A 446 23.12 -7.54 4.43
CA ILE A 446 23.09 -8.76 3.61
C ILE A 446 23.26 -9.91 4.60
N ASP A 447 22.17 -10.58 4.93
CA ASP A 447 22.10 -11.43 6.12
C ASP A 447 22.33 -12.92 5.80
N THR A 448 22.31 -13.31 4.52
CA THR A 448 22.48 -14.71 4.08
C THR A 448 23.42 -14.85 2.87
N PRO A 449 24.03 -16.04 2.66
CA PRO A 449 24.83 -16.30 1.46
C PRO A 449 24.06 -16.11 0.14
N GLY A 450 22.79 -16.54 0.08
CA GLY A 450 21.97 -16.37 -1.13
C GLY A 450 21.68 -14.90 -1.45
N GLU A 451 21.48 -14.06 -0.43
CA GLU A 451 21.37 -12.61 -0.62
C GLU A 451 22.67 -11.99 -1.13
N ALA A 452 23.81 -12.49 -0.67
CA ALA A 452 25.11 -12.06 -1.18
C ALA A 452 25.27 -12.41 -2.66
N ASP A 453 24.81 -13.59 -3.10
CA ASP A 453 24.83 -13.98 -4.50
C ASP A 453 23.90 -13.12 -5.35
N TYR A 454 22.69 -12.80 -4.86
CA TYR A 454 21.82 -11.85 -5.55
C TYR A 454 22.49 -10.50 -5.75
N TYR A 455 23.11 -9.95 -4.70
CA TYR A 455 23.78 -8.66 -4.78
C TYR A 455 24.99 -8.68 -5.75
N ARG A 456 25.82 -9.73 -5.71
CA ARG A 456 26.93 -9.93 -6.67
C ARG A 456 26.46 -9.96 -8.12
N HIS A 457 25.27 -10.48 -8.37
CA HIS A 457 24.69 -10.55 -9.70
C HIS A 457 24.00 -9.25 -10.15
N GLY A 458 23.93 -8.23 -9.28
CA GLY A 458 23.20 -6.99 -9.51
C GLY A 458 21.70 -7.09 -9.24
N GLY A 459 21.24 -8.21 -8.68
CA GLY A 459 19.84 -8.47 -8.35
C GLY A 459 19.44 -9.94 -8.54
N ILE A 460 18.29 -10.31 -7.94
CA ILE A 460 17.75 -11.68 -8.00
C ILE A 460 17.34 -12.07 -9.43
N MET A 461 16.79 -11.13 -10.21
CA MET A 461 16.35 -11.39 -11.58
C MET A 461 17.53 -11.74 -12.48
N GLN A 462 18.63 -10.99 -12.36
CA GLN A 462 19.88 -11.20 -13.08
C GLN A 462 20.56 -12.49 -12.64
N TYR A 463 20.53 -12.81 -11.35
CA TYR A 463 21.00 -14.09 -10.82
C TYR A 463 20.24 -15.26 -11.47
N VAL A 464 18.91 -15.27 -11.39
CA VAL A 464 18.07 -16.35 -11.91
C VAL A 464 18.28 -16.54 -13.41
N LEU A 465 18.29 -15.44 -14.19
CA LEU A 465 18.49 -15.54 -15.64
C LEU A 465 19.84 -16.17 -15.99
N ARG A 466 20.94 -15.78 -15.32
CA ARG A 466 22.25 -16.40 -15.54
C ARG A 466 22.25 -17.88 -15.14
N SER A 467 21.64 -18.23 -14.02
CA SER A 467 21.56 -19.62 -13.55
C SER A 467 20.81 -20.53 -14.54
N LEU A 468 19.78 -20.01 -15.22
CA LEU A 468 19.05 -20.75 -16.25
C LEU A 468 19.86 -20.97 -17.53
N LEU A 469 20.82 -20.09 -17.85
CA LEU A 469 21.71 -20.25 -19.01
C LEU A 469 22.86 -21.25 -18.77
N THR A 470 23.12 -21.57 -17.50
CA THR A 470 24.15 -22.53 -17.07
C THR A 470 23.61 -23.92 -16.74
N GLN A 471 22.29 -24.08 -16.76
CA GLN A 471 21.62 -25.39 -16.75
C GLN A 471 21.59 -25.95 -18.17
#